data_AF-A0A8I1WIV8-F1
#
_entry.id   AF-A0A8I1WIV8-F1
#
_cell.length_a   1.000
_cell.length_b   1.000
_cell.length_c   1.000
_cell.angle_alpha   90.00
_cell.angle_beta   90.00
_cell.angle_gamma   90.00
#
_symmetry.space_group_name_H-M   'P 1'
#
loop_
_entity.id
_entity.type
_entity.pdbx_description
1 polymer ?
#
loop_
_entity_poly.entity_id
_entity_poly.type
_entity_poly.pdbx_seq_one_letter_code
_entity_poly.pdbx_strand_id
1 'polypeptide(L)'
;MIVQNPVEVNEETLREMAREVRNGISRIYLHWTAGHYGQVFDDYHLCVDRDGTVYVNCKTLAAYKTHTWMRSHNSIGIALCCGYDARCWCPSHVEACRAEAAYVDGDDVDRDCALIDLGPEPPTAVQIEVLAKIVAILCYELRLDIDDYHVMTHCEAAFKDGYGPGDGDPDMRWDLWFLPADPCYKLLYPGGELLREKANFYRNEMEEEREEVLQAA
;
A
#
# COMPACT_ATOMS: atom_id res chain seq x y z
N MET A 1 4.41 14.45 -9.23
CA MET A 1 3.57 15.39 -10.04
C MET A 1 2.29 14.69 -10.50
N ILE A 2 1.16 15.39 -10.65
CA ILE A 2 -0.08 14.77 -11.17
C ILE A 2 0.05 14.43 -12.66
N VAL A 3 -0.30 13.20 -13.02
CA VAL A 3 -0.32 12.67 -14.38
C VAL A 3 -1.65 13.02 -15.06
N GLN A 4 -1.60 13.71 -16.21
CA GLN A 4 -2.80 14.21 -16.88
C GLN A 4 -3.54 13.15 -17.72
N ASN A 5 -2.82 12.17 -18.25
CA ASN A 5 -3.36 11.09 -19.07
C ASN A 5 -2.76 9.76 -18.58
N PRO A 6 -3.22 9.26 -17.42
CA PRO A 6 -2.66 8.05 -16.85
C PRO A 6 -2.99 6.84 -17.76
N VAL A 7 -2.08 5.87 -17.79
CA VAL A 7 -2.23 4.67 -18.63
C VAL A 7 -2.76 3.56 -17.76
N GLU A 8 -3.96 3.06 -18.08
CA GLU A 8 -4.52 1.89 -17.41
C GLU A 8 -3.71 0.63 -17.74
N VAL A 9 -3.54 -0.24 -16.73
CA VAL A 9 -2.86 -1.53 -16.88
C VAL A 9 -3.77 -2.64 -16.38
N ASN A 10 -3.85 -3.73 -17.15
CA ASN A 10 -4.57 -4.93 -16.75
C ASN A 10 -3.61 -5.95 -16.12
N GLU A 11 -4.16 -7.02 -15.56
CA GLU A 11 -3.39 -8.06 -14.89
C GLU A 11 -2.35 -8.73 -15.79
N GLU A 12 -2.69 -9.08 -17.03
CA GLU A 12 -1.78 -9.73 -17.98
C GLU A 12 -0.56 -8.86 -18.25
N THR A 13 -0.79 -7.59 -18.55
CA THR A 13 0.28 -6.60 -18.80
C THR A 13 1.12 -6.40 -17.54
N LEU A 14 0.51 -6.32 -16.36
CA LEU A 14 1.22 -6.18 -15.09
C LEU A 14 2.15 -7.38 -14.83
N ARG A 15 1.69 -8.60 -15.10
CA ARG A 15 2.50 -9.82 -14.99
C ARG A 15 3.69 -9.78 -15.93
N GLU A 16 3.50 -9.35 -17.18
CA GLU A 16 4.58 -9.19 -18.15
C GLU A 16 5.63 -8.18 -17.67
N MET A 17 5.19 -7.00 -17.25
CA MET A 17 6.08 -5.96 -16.71
C MET A 17 6.89 -6.44 -15.50
N ALA A 18 6.27 -7.23 -14.61
CA ALA A 18 6.95 -7.81 -13.46
C ALA A 18 8.01 -8.85 -13.87
N ARG A 19 7.70 -9.73 -14.83
CA ARG A 19 8.64 -10.74 -15.35
C ARG A 19 9.89 -10.11 -15.97
N GLU A 20 9.74 -9.00 -16.68
CA GLU A 20 10.85 -8.28 -17.33
C GLU A 20 11.91 -7.79 -16.34
N VAL A 21 11.51 -7.44 -15.13
CA VAL A 21 12.40 -6.87 -14.10
C VAL A 21 12.72 -7.86 -12.98
N ARG A 22 12.38 -9.14 -13.15
CA ARG A 22 12.67 -10.21 -12.19
C ARG A 22 14.16 -10.22 -11.83
N ASN A 23 14.46 -10.37 -10.54
CA ASN A 23 15.79 -10.27 -9.93
C ASN A 23 16.41 -8.85 -9.90
N GLY A 24 15.78 -7.84 -10.52
CA GLY A 24 16.20 -6.44 -10.44
C GLY A 24 15.47 -5.64 -9.34
N ILE A 25 14.31 -6.13 -8.92
CA ILE A 25 13.51 -5.56 -7.82
C ILE A 25 13.62 -6.45 -6.60
N SER A 26 13.79 -5.83 -5.44
CA SER A 26 13.92 -6.51 -4.14
C SER A 26 12.87 -6.08 -3.13
N ARG A 27 12.16 -4.97 -3.37
CA ARG A 27 11.20 -4.40 -2.41
C ARG A 27 10.00 -3.79 -3.11
N ILE A 28 8.88 -3.76 -2.41
CA ILE A 28 7.64 -3.10 -2.77
C ILE A 28 7.23 -2.21 -1.58
N TYR A 29 6.97 -0.94 -1.87
CA TYR A 29 6.52 0.04 -0.89
C TYR A 29 5.10 0.48 -1.21
N LEU A 30 4.23 0.41 -0.21
CA LEU A 30 2.80 0.69 -0.32
C LEU A 30 2.50 2.06 0.29
N HIS A 31 1.74 2.84 -0.44
CA HIS A 31 1.46 4.23 -0.15
C HIS A 31 -0.03 4.53 -0.31
N TRP A 32 -0.47 5.67 0.21
CA TRP A 32 -1.54 6.42 -0.41
C TRP A 32 -0.96 7.70 -1.01
N THR A 33 -1.73 8.41 -1.81
CA THR A 33 -1.31 9.71 -2.36
C THR A 33 -1.50 10.85 -1.38
N ALA A 34 -2.22 10.61 -0.29
CA ALA A 34 -2.83 11.65 0.55
C ALA A 34 -3.55 12.73 -0.28
N GLY A 35 -4.17 12.30 -1.38
CA GLY A 35 -4.68 13.14 -2.46
C GLY A 35 -6.13 12.75 -2.79
N HIS A 36 -6.70 13.36 -3.81
CA HIS A 36 -8.06 13.00 -4.20
C HIS A 36 -8.11 11.67 -4.97
N TYR A 37 -9.26 11.02 -4.93
CA TYR A 37 -9.65 10.06 -5.97
C TYR A 37 -9.46 10.68 -7.37
N GLY A 38 -9.08 9.86 -8.35
CA GLY A 38 -8.79 10.28 -9.71
C GLY A 38 -7.48 11.06 -9.90
N GLN A 39 -6.72 11.35 -8.83
CA GLN A 39 -5.42 12.00 -8.93
C GLN A 39 -4.28 10.98 -8.92
N VAL A 40 -3.77 10.69 -10.12
CA VAL A 40 -2.61 9.82 -10.31
C VAL A 40 -1.32 10.62 -10.19
N PHE A 41 -0.36 10.13 -9.39
CA PHE A 41 0.93 10.80 -9.17
C PHE A 41 2.10 10.02 -9.77
N ASP A 42 2.95 10.73 -10.51
CA ASP A 42 4.13 10.16 -11.19
C ASP A 42 5.20 9.66 -10.22
N ASP A 43 5.12 10.01 -8.94
CA ASP A 43 6.07 9.61 -7.91
C ASP A 43 6.03 8.09 -7.62
N TYR A 44 4.93 7.42 -8.00
CA TYR A 44 4.73 5.98 -7.84
C TYR A 44 4.78 5.26 -9.18
N HIS A 45 5.14 3.99 -9.17
CA HIS A 45 5.13 3.14 -10.36
C HIS A 45 3.69 2.81 -10.76
N LEU A 46 2.86 2.48 -9.76
CA LEU A 46 1.48 2.10 -9.91
C LEU A 46 0.59 2.95 -9.01
N CYS A 47 -0.60 3.29 -9.51
CA CYS A 47 -1.62 3.97 -8.74
C CYS A 47 -2.96 3.22 -8.85
N VAL A 48 -3.65 3.03 -7.73
CA VAL A 48 -4.97 2.37 -7.68
C VAL A 48 -6.03 3.41 -7.38
N ASP A 49 -6.95 3.62 -8.30
CA ASP A 49 -8.03 4.60 -8.17
C ASP A 49 -9.20 4.08 -7.33
N ARG A 50 -10.14 4.97 -7.01
CA ARG A 50 -11.31 4.74 -6.15
C ARG A 50 -12.08 3.46 -6.48
N ASP A 51 -12.23 3.17 -7.77
CA ASP A 51 -13.00 2.04 -8.30
C ASP A 51 -12.16 0.78 -8.53
N GLY A 52 -10.87 0.82 -8.19
CA GLY A 52 -9.94 -0.28 -8.41
C GLY A 52 -9.21 -0.24 -9.74
N THR A 53 -9.43 0.77 -10.58
CA THR A 53 -8.65 0.96 -11.81
C THR A 53 -7.18 1.14 -11.47
N VAL A 54 -6.29 0.42 -12.17
CA VAL A 54 -4.85 0.45 -11.93
C VAL A 54 -4.19 1.22 -13.06
N TYR A 55 -3.42 2.24 -12.69
CA TYR A 55 -2.63 3.03 -13.61
C TYR A 55 -1.13 2.75 -13.44
N VAL A 56 -0.40 2.81 -14.55
CA VAL A 56 1.06 2.67 -14.58
C VAL A 56 1.71 3.96 -15.07
N ASN A 57 2.72 4.43 -14.33
CA ASN A 57 3.40 5.71 -14.58
C ASN A 57 4.86 5.51 -15.02
N CYS A 58 5.19 4.34 -15.55
CA CYS A 58 6.53 4.00 -16.01
C CYS A 58 6.47 3.04 -17.21
N LYS A 59 7.50 3.10 -18.07
CA LYS A 59 7.67 2.12 -19.16
C LYS A 59 8.16 0.76 -18.67
N THR A 60 8.85 0.74 -17.54
CA THR A 60 9.40 -0.45 -16.89
C THR A 60 9.34 -0.25 -15.39
N LEU A 61 9.06 -1.33 -14.64
CA LEU A 61 9.01 -1.31 -13.18
C LEU A 61 10.39 -1.14 -12.51
N ALA A 62 11.47 -1.10 -13.30
CA ALA A 62 12.82 -0.77 -12.83
C ALA A 62 13.14 0.73 -12.93
N ALA A 63 12.21 1.55 -13.41
CA ALA A 63 12.40 2.99 -13.51
C ALA A 63 12.60 3.59 -12.10
N TYR A 64 13.60 4.45 -11.92
CA TYR A 64 13.77 5.11 -10.63
C TYR A 64 12.61 6.08 -10.36
N LYS A 65 12.05 5.99 -9.16
CA LYS A 65 10.94 6.82 -8.65
C LYS A 65 11.24 7.21 -7.21
N THR A 66 10.91 8.44 -6.81
CA THR A 66 11.21 8.97 -5.47
C THR A 66 9.98 8.88 -4.56
N HIS A 67 9.60 7.66 -4.15
CA HIS A 67 8.41 7.44 -3.31
C HIS A 67 8.71 7.13 -1.84
N THR A 68 9.87 6.55 -1.53
CA THR A 68 10.24 6.17 -0.15
C THR A 68 11.66 6.65 0.15
N TRP A 69 11.78 7.56 1.11
CA TRP A 69 13.07 8.12 1.52
C TRP A 69 14.05 7.00 1.91
N MET A 70 15.32 7.14 1.54
CA MET A 70 16.40 6.13 1.71
C MET A 70 16.18 4.74 1.08
N ARG A 71 15.02 4.46 0.48
CA ARG A 71 14.58 3.10 0.13
C ARG A 71 14.14 2.91 -1.32
N SER A 72 14.13 3.97 -2.11
CA SER A 72 13.61 4.01 -3.49
C SER A 72 14.43 3.22 -4.54
N HIS A 73 15.62 2.72 -4.21
CA HIS A 73 16.43 1.95 -5.16
C HIS A 73 15.98 0.49 -5.21
N ASN A 74 15.90 -0.08 -6.42
CA ASN A 74 15.51 -1.47 -6.66
C ASN A 74 14.17 -1.84 -6.00
N SER A 75 13.23 -0.89 -6.01
CA SER A 75 11.92 -1.00 -5.38
C SER A 75 10.80 -0.51 -6.29
N ILE A 76 9.63 -1.13 -6.14
CA ILE A 76 8.38 -0.65 -6.74
C ILE A 76 7.60 0.13 -5.69
N GLY A 77 7.00 1.25 -6.10
CA GLY A 77 6.13 2.07 -5.26
C GLY A 77 4.70 2.01 -5.81
N ILE A 78 3.74 1.68 -4.95
CA ILE A 78 2.32 1.54 -5.32
C ILE A 78 1.51 2.44 -4.40
N ALA A 79 0.68 3.32 -4.96
CA ALA A 79 -0.15 4.22 -4.18
C ALA A 79 -1.64 4.03 -4.41
N LEU A 80 -2.43 4.10 -3.35
CA LEU A 80 -3.86 4.34 -3.44
C LEU A 80 -4.12 5.82 -3.73
N CYS A 81 -4.89 6.14 -4.77
CA CYS A 81 -5.37 7.51 -5.02
C CYS A 81 -6.50 7.79 -4.04
N CYS A 82 -6.16 8.27 -2.85
CA CYS A 82 -7.11 8.56 -1.79
C CYS A 82 -6.42 9.36 -0.67
N GLY A 83 -7.22 9.67 0.36
CA GLY A 83 -6.76 10.23 1.61
C GLY A 83 -6.44 11.71 1.50
N TYR A 84 -7.24 12.50 0.76
CA TYR A 84 -7.00 13.94 0.51
C TYR A 84 -6.74 14.72 1.80
N ASP A 85 -5.44 14.78 2.09
CA ASP A 85 -4.75 15.25 3.27
C ASP A 85 -5.19 14.61 4.61
N ALA A 86 -5.32 13.28 4.61
CA ALA A 86 -5.56 12.43 5.78
C ALA A 86 -4.56 12.71 6.92
N ARG A 87 -4.99 12.48 8.17
CA ARG A 87 -4.25 12.80 9.39
C ARG A 87 -4.32 11.65 10.36
N CYS A 88 -3.28 11.44 11.14
CA CYS A 88 -3.42 10.59 12.32
C CYS A 88 -2.59 11.10 13.48
N TRP A 89 -3.04 10.75 14.68
CA TRP A 89 -2.43 11.19 15.92
C TRP A 89 -1.91 9.99 16.70
N CYS A 90 -0.64 10.09 17.05
CA CYS A 90 -0.01 9.20 18.00
C CYS A 90 -0.46 9.58 19.43
N PRO A 91 -0.80 8.61 20.29
CA PRO A 91 -1.14 8.88 21.68
C PRO A 91 0.06 9.36 22.48
N SER A 92 -0.13 10.27 23.43
CA SER A 92 0.96 10.95 24.15
C SER A 92 1.88 10.05 24.99
N HIS A 93 1.48 8.80 25.27
CA HIS A 93 2.21 7.88 26.15
C HIS A 93 2.63 6.58 25.47
N VAL A 94 2.38 6.43 24.17
CA VAL A 94 2.69 5.22 23.40
C VAL A 94 3.63 5.59 22.27
N GLU A 95 4.76 4.90 22.16
CA GLU A 95 5.61 5.01 20.96
C GLU A 95 4.80 4.58 19.74
N ALA A 96 4.72 5.42 18.70
CA ALA A 96 3.86 5.13 17.54
C ALA A 96 4.15 3.77 16.89
N CYS A 97 5.41 3.37 16.80
CA CYS A 97 5.78 2.06 16.25
C CYS A 97 5.28 0.86 17.08
N ARG A 98 4.75 1.09 18.29
CA ARG A 98 4.23 0.08 19.23
C ARG A 98 2.72 0.16 19.42
N ALA A 99 2.02 1.03 18.69
CA ALA A 99 0.57 1.06 18.76
C ALA A 99 -0.01 -0.24 18.17
N GLU A 100 -0.78 -0.96 18.97
CA GLU A 100 -1.42 -2.22 18.57
C GLU A 100 -2.92 -2.05 18.27
N ALA A 101 -3.49 -0.89 18.64
CA ALA A 101 -4.90 -0.58 18.46
C ALA A 101 -5.09 0.84 17.94
N ALA A 102 -6.11 1.00 17.09
CA ALA A 102 -6.46 2.25 16.46
C ALA A 102 -7.97 2.38 16.28
N TYR A 103 -8.46 3.61 16.34
CA TYR A 103 -9.87 3.94 16.14
C TYR A 103 -10.01 5.04 15.09
N VAL A 104 -11.11 4.97 14.32
CA VAL A 104 -11.59 6.08 13.49
C VAL A 104 -12.48 6.95 14.36
N ASP A 105 -12.26 8.28 14.36
CA ASP A 105 -13.08 9.33 15.01
C ASP A 105 -13.72 8.96 16.37
N GLY A 106 -13.33 9.63 17.48
CA GLY A 106 -14.03 9.36 18.74
C GLY A 106 -13.76 10.32 19.90
N ASP A 107 -14.85 10.71 20.56
CA ASP A 107 -14.85 11.41 21.86
C ASP A 107 -14.62 10.44 23.05
N ASP A 108 -14.52 9.11 22.81
CA ASP A 108 -14.38 8.05 23.83
C ASP A 108 -13.27 7.02 23.49
N VAL A 109 -12.20 7.44 22.83
CA VAL A 109 -11.03 6.57 22.58
C VAL A 109 -10.16 6.42 23.82
N ASP A 110 -9.65 5.20 24.04
CA ASP A 110 -8.60 4.99 25.03
C ASP A 110 -7.39 5.88 24.70
N ARG A 111 -6.84 6.54 25.73
CA ARG A 111 -5.74 7.51 25.58
C ARG A 111 -4.42 6.87 25.16
N ASP A 112 -4.36 5.54 25.15
CA ASP A 112 -3.20 4.78 24.70
C ASP A 112 -3.39 4.21 23.26
N CYS A 113 -4.53 4.47 22.61
CA CYS A 113 -4.83 3.99 21.25
C CYS A 113 -4.69 5.07 20.19
N ALA A 114 -4.13 4.72 19.02
CA ALA A 114 -3.96 5.66 17.91
C ALA A 114 -5.31 6.17 17.38
N LEU A 115 -5.38 7.46 17.04
CA LEU A 115 -6.54 8.05 16.38
C LEU A 115 -6.22 8.26 14.90
N ILE A 116 -7.03 7.67 14.03
CA ILE A 116 -6.81 7.67 12.58
C ILE A 116 -7.95 8.44 11.91
N ASP A 117 -7.63 9.58 11.31
CA ASP A 117 -8.50 10.32 10.40
C ASP A 117 -8.08 9.99 8.96
N LEU A 118 -8.88 9.13 8.32
CA LEU A 118 -8.64 8.69 6.94
C LEU A 118 -8.93 9.80 5.90
N GLY A 119 -9.29 10.99 6.35
CA GLY A 119 -9.67 12.12 5.52
C GLY A 119 -11.08 11.98 4.91
N PRO A 120 -11.53 12.98 4.14
CA PRO A 120 -12.85 12.98 3.50
C PRO A 120 -12.96 11.95 2.37
N GLU A 121 -11.84 11.40 1.92
CA GLU A 121 -11.74 10.44 0.81
C GLU A 121 -10.97 9.20 1.27
N PRO A 122 -11.49 8.41 2.22
CA PRO A 122 -10.77 7.29 2.81
C PRO A 122 -10.48 6.18 1.79
N PRO A 123 -9.47 5.30 2.01
CA PRO A 123 -9.25 4.13 1.17
C PRO A 123 -10.52 3.30 1.00
N THR A 124 -10.94 3.04 -0.25
CA THR A 124 -12.11 2.18 -0.48
C THR A 124 -11.76 0.71 -0.24
N ALA A 125 -12.75 -0.11 0.09
CA ALA A 125 -12.55 -1.56 0.20
C ALA A 125 -12.01 -2.15 -1.12
N VAL A 126 -12.48 -1.65 -2.27
CA VAL A 126 -12.00 -2.09 -3.58
C VAL A 126 -10.53 -1.73 -3.79
N GLN A 127 -10.10 -0.53 -3.39
CA GLN A 127 -8.69 -0.12 -3.44
C GLN A 127 -7.80 -1.06 -2.63
N ILE A 128 -8.21 -1.41 -1.40
CA ILE A 128 -7.46 -2.31 -0.52
C ILE A 128 -7.33 -3.71 -1.14
N GLU A 129 -8.43 -4.25 -1.67
CA GLU A 129 -8.41 -5.56 -2.33
C GLU A 129 -7.55 -5.58 -3.59
N VAL A 130 -7.67 -4.56 -4.45
CA VAL A 130 -6.86 -4.45 -5.67
C VAL A 130 -5.38 -4.27 -5.33
N LEU A 131 -5.04 -3.47 -4.32
CA LEU A 131 -3.67 -3.32 -3.85
C LEU A 131 -3.08 -4.66 -3.40
N ALA A 132 -3.83 -5.44 -2.61
CA ALA A 132 -3.40 -6.76 -2.17
C ALA A 132 -3.21 -7.74 -3.35
N LYS A 133 -4.10 -7.72 -4.34
CA LYS A 133 -3.96 -8.52 -5.58
C LYS A 133 -2.72 -8.13 -6.38
N ILE A 134 -2.46 -6.83 -6.55
CA ILE A 134 -1.25 -6.35 -7.24
C ILE A 134 0.00 -6.83 -6.49
N VAL A 135 0.03 -6.72 -5.15
CA VAL A 135 1.15 -7.24 -4.35
C VAL A 135 1.35 -8.73 -4.57
N ALA A 136 0.28 -9.52 -4.56
CA ALA A 136 0.36 -10.96 -4.83
C ALA A 136 0.94 -11.27 -6.21
N ILE A 137 0.43 -10.60 -7.26
CA ILE A 137 0.92 -10.72 -8.64
C ILE A 137 2.40 -10.36 -8.74
N LEU A 138 2.79 -9.20 -8.21
CA LEU A 138 4.16 -8.72 -8.28
C LEU A 138 5.10 -9.65 -7.52
N CYS A 139 4.80 -10.03 -6.28
CA CYS A 139 5.65 -10.94 -5.52
C CYS A 139 5.79 -12.30 -6.20
N TYR A 140 4.71 -12.86 -6.74
CA TYR A 140 4.75 -14.11 -7.48
C TYR A 140 5.67 -14.03 -8.71
N GLU A 141 5.49 -12.99 -9.55
CA GLU A 141 6.25 -12.87 -10.79
C GLU A 141 7.70 -12.45 -10.56
N LEU A 142 7.97 -11.65 -9.53
CA LEU A 142 9.32 -11.23 -9.13
C LEU A 142 10.08 -12.29 -8.33
N ARG A 143 9.38 -13.31 -7.82
CA ARG A 143 9.90 -14.31 -6.88
C ARG A 143 10.33 -13.71 -5.54
N LEU A 144 9.50 -12.84 -5.00
CA LEU A 144 9.64 -12.27 -3.66
C LEU A 144 8.67 -12.95 -2.70
N ASP A 145 9.10 -13.08 -1.45
CA ASP A 145 8.20 -13.47 -0.38
C ASP A 145 7.23 -12.33 -0.04
N ILE A 146 6.08 -12.66 0.53
CA ILE A 146 5.12 -11.67 1.03
C ILE A 146 5.36 -11.53 2.55
N ASP A 147 6.39 -10.77 2.91
CA ASP A 147 6.80 -10.51 4.28
C ASP A 147 7.12 -9.01 4.49
N ASP A 148 7.45 -8.62 5.72
CA ASP A 148 7.75 -7.23 6.12
C ASP A 148 9.14 -6.73 5.67
N TYR A 149 9.92 -7.58 4.99
CA TYR A 149 11.20 -7.21 4.39
C TYR A 149 11.03 -6.82 2.92
N HIS A 150 10.20 -7.56 2.19
CA HIS A 150 9.96 -7.39 0.78
C HIS A 150 8.78 -6.45 0.51
N VAL A 151 7.74 -6.45 1.36
CA VAL A 151 6.52 -5.64 1.18
C VAL A 151 6.25 -4.84 2.45
N MET A 152 6.39 -3.51 2.37
CA MET A 152 6.14 -2.62 3.50
C MET A 152 5.21 -1.50 3.12
N THR A 153 4.36 -1.07 4.05
CA THR A 153 3.79 0.28 3.94
C THR A 153 4.87 1.31 4.18
N HIS A 154 4.68 2.52 3.67
CA HIS A 154 5.61 3.60 3.96
C HIS A 154 5.62 3.96 5.45
N CYS A 155 4.52 3.80 6.19
CA CYS A 155 4.55 3.94 7.65
C CYS A 155 5.51 2.93 8.33
N GLU A 156 5.49 1.65 7.93
CA GLU A 156 6.44 0.65 8.46
C GLU A 156 7.89 1.02 8.11
N ALA A 157 8.12 1.47 6.88
CA ALA A 157 9.44 1.91 6.43
C ALA A 157 9.93 3.12 7.24
N ALA A 158 9.06 4.09 7.48
CA ALA A 158 9.33 5.29 8.27
C ALA A 158 9.78 4.92 9.68
N PHE A 159 9.02 4.07 10.37
CA PHE A 159 9.38 3.63 11.72
C PHE A 159 10.75 2.94 11.76
N LYS A 160 11.08 2.13 10.75
CA LYS A 160 12.40 1.48 10.64
C LYS A 160 13.54 2.50 10.44
N ASP A 161 13.24 3.66 9.87
CA ASP A 161 14.21 4.73 9.58
C ASP A 161 14.23 5.82 10.67
N GLY A 162 13.47 5.65 11.75
CA GLY A 162 13.48 6.54 12.91
C GLY A 162 12.69 7.82 12.72
N TYR A 163 11.69 7.80 11.82
CA TYR A 163 10.67 8.85 11.71
C TYR A 163 9.26 8.25 11.64
N GLY A 164 8.21 8.99 11.96
CA GLY A 164 6.87 8.45 11.96
C GLY A 164 5.83 9.31 12.68
N PRO A 165 4.58 8.82 12.77
CA PRO A 165 3.53 9.46 13.54
C PRO A 165 4.00 9.93 14.92
N GLY A 166 3.85 11.22 15.20
CA GLY A 166 4.23 11.80 16.50
C GLY A 166 5.60 12.49 16.54
N ASP A 167 6.44 12.35 15.52
CA ASP A 167 7.79 12.96 15.49
C ASP A 167 7.80 14.48 15.18
N GLY A 168 6.62 15.11 15.15
CA GLY A 168 6.46 16.55 14.95
C GLY A 168 6.61 17.02 13.50
N ASP A 169 6.69 16.09 12.53
CA ASP A 169 6.59 16.41 11.11
C ASP A 169 5.20 17.04 10.82
N PRO A 170 5.11 18.29 10.32
CA PRO A 170 3.83 18.91 9.99
C PRO A 170 3.08 18.22 8.85
N ASP A 171 3.75 17.41 8.02
CA ASP A 171 3.15 16.66 6.90
C ASP A 171 2.64 15.27 7.36
N MET A 172 1.92 15.23 8.49
CA MET A 172 1.37 14.04 9.20
C MET A 172 0.35 13.19 8.42
N ARG A 173 0.63 12.87 7.16
CA ARG A 173 -0.26 12.17 6.24
C ARG A 173 0.00 10.67 6.25
N TRP A 174 0.36 10.10 7.40
CA TRP A 174 1.07 8.83 7.53
C TRP A 174 0.48 7.66 6.74
N ASP A 175 1.19 7.27 5.68
CA ASP A 175 0.78 6.30 4.68
C ASP A 175 0.44 4.92 5.26
N LEU A 176 -0.86 4.59 5.25
CA LEU A 176 -1.36 3.24 5.52
C LEU A 176 -0.90 2.64 6.87
N TRP A 177 -0.79 3.45 7.93
CA TRP A 177 -0.42 2.94 9.26
C TRP A 177 -1.44 1.91 9.77
N PHE A 178 -2.71 2.28 9.72
CA PHE A 178 -3.83 1.43 10.05
C PHE A 178 -4.87 1.51 8.94
N LEU A 179 -5.46 0.37 8.59
CA LEU A 179 -6.44 0.25 7.52
C LEU A 179 -7.68 -0.51 7.98
N PRO A 180 -8.85 -0.16 7.44
CA PRO A 180 -10.07 -0.90 7.68
C PRO A 180 -10.03 -2.26 6.99
N ALA A 181 -10.43 -3.33 7.68
CA ALA A 181 -10.62 -4.63 7.04
C ALA A 181 -11.95 -4.74 6.29
N ASP A 182 -12.93 -3.90 6.61
CA ASP A 182 -14.28 -3.93 6.06
C ASP A 182 -14.82 -2.53 5.69
N PRO A 183 -15.78 -2.44 4.76
CA PRO A 183 -16.29 -1.15 4.27
C PRO A 183 -17.03 -0.30 5.31
N CYS A 184 -17.41 -0.87 6.46
CA CYS A 184 -18.05 -0.13 7.55
C CYS A 184 -17.04 0.49 8.52
N TYR A 185 -15.73 0.32 8.28
CA TYR A 185 -14.63 0.89 9.09
C TYR A 185 -14.73 0.55 10.57
N LYS A 186 -15.31 -0.62 10.92
CA LYS A 186 -15.58 -0.98 12.31
C LYS A 186 -14.30 -1.33 13.08
N LEU A 187 -13.32 -1.90 12.38
CA LEU A 187 -12.06 -2.34 12.94
C LEU A 187 -10.93 -1.91 12.02
N LEU A 188 -9.92 -1.30 12.64
CA LEU A 188 -8.65 -0.98 11.99
C LEU A 188 -7.60 -2.01 12.38
N TYR A 189 -6.74 -2.34 11.42
CA TYR A 189 -5.63 -3.27 11.58
C TYR A 189 -4.33 -2.60 11.11
N PRO A 190 -3.16 -3.00 11.65
CA PRO A 190 -1.88 -2.55 11.12
C PRO A 190 -1.83 -2.77 9.60
N GLY A 191 -1.66 -1.70 8.84
CA GLY A 191 -1.96 -1.70 7.40
C GLY A 191 -1.06 -2.66 6.62
N GLY A 192 0.22 -2.76 6.99
CA GLY A 192 1.14 -3.70 6.37
C GLY A 192 0.77 -5.16 6.62
N GLU A 193 0.39 -5.51 7.84
CA GLU A 193 -0.06 -6.87 8.18
C GLU A 193 -1.32 -7.23 7.38
N LEU A 194 -2.34 -6.36 7.42
CA LEU A 194 -3.59 -6.57 6.69
C LEU A 194 -3.36 -6.78 5.19
N LEU A 195 -2.53 -5.94 4.56
CA LEU A 195 -2.26 -6.02 3.12
C LEU A 195 -1.47 -7.27 2.75
N ARG A 196 -0.49 -7.66 3.58
CA ARG A 196 0.29 -8.90 3.35
C ARG A 196 -0.57 -10.15 3.57
N GLU A 197 -1.46 -10.17 4.55
CA GLU A 197 -2.40 -11.28 4.75
C GLU A 197 -3.34 -11.45 3.55
N LYS A 198 -3.95 -10.36 3.08
CA LYS A 198 -4.79 -10.37 1.88
C LYS A 198 -4.00 -10.77 0.62
N ALA A 199 -2.77 -10.28 0.47
CA ALA A 199 -1.93 -10.66 -0.67
C ALA A 199 -1.56 -12.16 -0.63
N ASN A 200 -1.33 -12.73 0.56
CA ASN A 200 -1.13 -14.18 0.71
C ASN A 200 -2.37 -14.98 0.30
N PHE A 201 -3.58 -14.51 0.64
CA PHE A 201 -4.82 -15.13 0.18
C PHE A 201 -4.87 -15.21 -1.35
N TYR A 202 -4.64 -14.09 -2.04
CA TYR A 202 -4.65 -14.05 -3.51
C TYR A 202 -3.52 -14.86 -4.15
N ARG A 203 -2.34 -14.91 -3.52
CA ARG A 203 -1.23 -15.76 -3.99
C ARG A 203 -1.63 -17.23 -3.95
N ASN A 204 -2.28 -17.68 -2.89
CA ASN A 204 -2.73 -19.06 -2.77
C ASN A 204 -3.78 -19.41 -3.84
N GLU A 205 -4.77 -18.52 -4.08
CA GLU A 205 -5.75 -18.71 -5.17
C GLU A 205 -5.04 -18.89 -6.53
N MET A 206 -4.04 -18.05 -6.84
CA MET A 206 -3.26 -18.17 -8.08
C MET A 206 -2.47 -19.48 -8.18
N GLU A 207 -1.96 -19.99 -7.07
CA GLU A 207 -1.22 -21.25 -7.02
C GLU A 207 -2.15 -22.45 -7.25
N GLU A 208 -3.33 -22.44 -6.61
CA GLU A 208 -4.39 -23.44 -6.81
C GLU A 208 -4.84 -23.48 -8.29
N GLU A 209 -5.17 -22.32 -8.88
CA GLU A 209 -5.54 -22.22 -10.30
C GLU A 209 -4.45 -22.78 -11.22
N ARG A 210 -3.19 -22.49 -10.94
CA ARG A 210 -2.07 -23.00 -11.73
C ARG A 210 -1.93 -24.52 -11.62
N GLU A 211 -2.12 -25.09 -10.43
CA GLU A 211 -2.08 -26.53 -10.22
C GLU A 211 -3.21 -27.23 -10.97
N GLU A 212 -4.43 -26.68 -10.94
CA GLU A 212 -5.57 -27.19 -11.70
C GLU A 212 -5.29 -27.19 -13.21
N VAL A 213 -4.74 -26.09 -13.75
CA VAL A 213 -4.36 -26.01 -15.17
C VAL A 213 -3.29 -27.04 -15.54
N LEU A 214 -2.29 -27.26 -14.68
CA LEU A 214 -1.25 -28.26 -14.90
C LEU A 214 -1.78 -29.70 -14.82
N GLN A 215 -2.78 -29.95 -13.98
CA GLN A 215 -3.43 -31.27 -13.89
C GLN A 215 -4.38 -31.53 -15.07
N ALA A 216 -4.90 -30.48 -15.71
CA ALA A 216 -5.79 -30.55 -16.86
C ALA A 216 -5.08 -30.63 -18.22
N ALA A 217 -3.76 -30.39 -18.27
CA ALA A 217 -2.92 -30.37 -19.48
C ALA A 217 -2.20 -31.71 -19.74
#